data_AF-A0A8J2HCH3-F1
#
_entry.id   AF-A0A8J2HCH3-F1
#
_cell.length_a   1.000
_cell.length_b   1.000
_cell.length_c   1.000
_cell.angle_alpha   90.00
_cell.angle_beta   90.00
_cell.angle_gamma   90.00
#
_symmetry.space_group_name_H-M   'P 1'
#
loop_
_entity.id
_entity.type
_entity.pdbx_description
1 polymer ?
#
loop_
_entity_poly.entity_id
_entity_poly.type
_entity_poly.pdbx_seq_one_letter_code
_entity_poly.pdbx_strand_id
1 'polypeptide(L)'
;MSMPSQKTLSKTSKLSIQRGLSQTSANKSRPGSLLSLGIHRGSVAFRIGKAGFKVPRYQNTYQLESTNPFSHNIVDKILKNIMTTKLTGVTYNPILCLQLCQDIAIQVKKQIYKADFSRYKYIVVISIIEKASQGIHTSMGFLWDDQRDTYSKYVFENSQFYAIGIAAGVYYE
;
A
#
# COMPACT_ATOMS: atom_id res chain seq x y z
N MET A 1 -23.69 60.04 -23.11
CA MET A 1 -24.34 59.11 -24.06
C MET A 1 -24.79 57.89 -23.25
N SER A 2 -26.04 57.86 -22.76
CA SER A 2 -27.25 57.33 -23.41
C SER A 2 -27.52 55.86 -23.01
N MET A 3 -28.48 55.69 -22.09
CA MET A 3 -29.22 54.47 -21.69
C MET A 3 -29.93 53.77 -22.88
N PRO A 4 -30.72 52.66 -22.77
CA PRO A 4 -30.96 51.66 -21.69
C PRO A 4 -31.06 50.16 -22.15
N SER A 5 -31.23 49.26 -21.15
CA SER A 5 -31.90 47.92 -21.04
C SER A 5 -32.71 47.28 -22.21
N GLN A 6 -32.59 45.95 -22.40
CA GLN A 6 -33.68 44.93 -22.23
C GLN A 6 -33.39 43.48 -22.75
N LYS A 7 -33.87 42.49 -21.97
CA LYS A 7 -34.57 41.21 -22.30
C LYS A 7 -33.87 39.90 -22.78
N THR A 8 -34.29 38.82 -22.11
CA THR A 8 -34.20 37.37 -22.37
C THR A 8 -35.19 36.84 -23.43
N LEU A 9 -34.86 35.78 -24.19
CA LEU A 9 -35.70 34.57 -24.38
C LEU A 9 -35.04 33.45 -25.22
N SER A 10 -35.39 32.21 -24.88
CA SER A 10 -35.06 30.88 -25.44
C SER A 10 -35.77 30.51 -26.76
N LYS A 11 -35.23 29.51 -27.51
CA LYS A 11 -36.04 28.55 -28.30
C LYS A 11 -35.30 27.25 -28.67
N THR A 12 -35.98 26.12 -28.45
CA THR A 12 -35.70 24.72 -28.84
C THR A 12 -36.30 24.34 -30.20
N SER A 13 -35.75 23.33 -30.90
CA SER A 13 -36.50 22.51 -31.88
C SER A 13 -35.93 21.08 -32.06
N LYS A 14 -36.80 20.13 -32.45
CA LYS A 14 -36.78 18.67 -32.24
C LYS A 14 -36.30 17.80 -33.45
N LEU A 15 -35.83 16.59 -33.13
CA LEU A 15 -35.95 15.23 -33.75
C LEU A 15 -36.17 14.99 -35.27
N SER A 16 -35.45 13.99 -35.83
CA SER A 16 -36.06 12.77 -36.44
C SER A 16 -35.03 11.67 -36.81
N ILE A 17 -35.43 10.40 -36.62
CA ILE A 17 -34.73 9.14 -36.90
C ILE A 17 -35.18 8.56 -38.26
N GLN A 18 -34.29 7.89 -39.01
CA GLN A 18 -34.66 6.87 -40.00
C GLN A 18 -33.81 5.59 -39.84
N ARG A 19 -34.46 4.42 -39.99
CA ARG A 19 -33.93 3.04 -39.90
C ARG A 19 -33.99 2.37 -41.29
N GLY A 20 -33.10 1.38 -41.53
CA GLY A 20 -33.26 0.25 -42.47
C GLY A 20 -31.90 -0.28 -42.97
N LEU A 21 -31.36 -1.41 -42.47
CA LEU A 21 -31.57 -2.85 -42.80
C LEU A 21 -30.78 -3.36 -44.03
N SER A 22 -29.78 -4.23 -43.82
CA SER A 22 -29.70 -5.60 -44.37
C SER A 22 -28.30 -6.24 -44.17
N GLN A 23 -28.27 -7.59 -44.17
CA GLN A 23 -27.25 -8.50 -43.61
C GLN A 23 -26.29 -9.06 -44.68
N THR A 24 -25.08 -9.47 -44.30
CA THR A 24 -24.42 -10.67 -44.86
C THR A 24 -23.61 -11.41 -43.79
N SER A 25 -23.63 -12.75 -43.91
CA SER A 25 -23.22 -13.78 -42.96
C SER A 25 -21.90 -14.43 -43.41
N ALA A 26 -21.04 -14.82 -42.45
CA ALA A 26 -20.17 -16.00 -42.58
C ALA A 26 -19.68 -16.46 -41.20
N ASN A 27 -20.10 -17.66 -40.83
CA ASN A 27 -19.82 -18.34 -39.56
C ASN A 27 -18.59 -19.27 -39.74
N LYS A 28 -17.68 -19.34 -38.77
CA LYS A 28 -16.72 -20.47 -38.65
C LYS A 28 -16.42 -20.77 -37.19
N SER A 29 -16.40 -22.06 -36.90
CA SER A 29 -16.61 -22.77 -35.64
C SER A 29 -15.47 -22.67 -34.60
N ARG A 30 -15.85 -22.89 -33.33
CA ARG A 30 -14.98 -23.11 -32.16
C ARG A 30 -14.18 -24.42 -32.27
N PRO A 31 -13.01 -24.52 -31.63
CA PRO A 31 -12.89 -25.31 -30.39
C PRO A 31 -11.96 -24.55 -29.39
N GLY A 32 -11.84 -24.81 -28.09
CA GLY A 32 -12.21 -25.85 -27.15
C GLY A 32 -11.41 -25.52 -25.87
N SER A 33 -11.93 -25.88 -24.69
CA SER A 33 -11.26 -25.65 -23.41
C SER A 33 -10.04 -26.57 -23.23
N LEU A 34 -8.90 -26.02 -22.84
CA LEU A 34 -7.83 -26.79 -22.19
C LEU A 34 -7.24 -25.96 -21.04
N LEU A 35 -7.46 -26.44 -19.83
CA LEU A 35 -6.62 -26.13 -18.67
C LEU A 35 -5.23 -26.74 -18.94
N SER A 36 -4.17 -25.93 -18.91
CA SER A 36 -2.82 -26.45 -18.68
C SER A 36 -2.15 -25.69 -17.53
N LEU A 37 -1.57 -26.48 -16.66
CA LEU A 37 -0.80 -26.14 -15.46
C LEU A 37 0.26 -25.06 -15.72
N GLY A 38 0.38 -24.16 -14.74
CA GLY A 38 1.66 -23.67 -14.24
C GLY A 38 2.64 -23.07 -15.24
N ILE A 39 2.46 -21.78 -15.56
CA ILE A 39 3.60 -20.91 -15.88
C ILE A 39 3.45 -19.66 -15.02
N HIS A 40 4.35 -19.52 -14.05
CA HIS A 40 4.57 -18.30 -13.29
C HIS A 40 4.68 -17.14 -14.28
N ARG A 41 3.72 -16.22 -14.29
CA ARG A 41 3.80 -14.98 -15.06
C ARG A 41 4.91 -14.12 -14.47
N GLY A 42 6.16 -14.41 -14.81
CA GLY A 42 7.21 -13.40 -14.78
C GLY A 42 6.73 -12.22 -15.63
N SER A 43 6.94 -11.00 -15.17
CA SER A 43 6.60 -9.78 -15.91
C SER A 43 7.42 -9.71 -17.21
N VAL A 44 6.93 -10.35 -18.27
CA VAL A 44 7.43 -10.24 -19.65
C VAL A 44 6.66 -9.15 -20.42
N ALA A 45 5.84 -8.35 -19.72
CA ALA A 45 5.03 -7.29 -20.32
C ALA A 45 5.86 -6.16 -20.99
N PHE A 46 7.18 -6.09 -20.75
CA PHE A 46 8.08 -5.11 -21.39
C PHE A 46 8.77 -5.63 -22.66
N ARG A 47 8.43 -6.82 -23.15
CA ARG A 47 9.12 -7.43 -24.31
C ARG A 47 8.28 -7.53 -25.58
N ILE A 48 7.46 -6.54 -25.93
CA ILE A 48 6.83 -6.47 -27.26
C ILE A 48 6.78 -5.03 -27.79
N GLY A 49 7.52 -4.75 -28.87
CA GLY A 49 7.36 -3.54 -29.68
C GLY A 49 8.63 -3.12 -30.46
N LYS A 50 8.49 -2.82 -31.77
CA LYS A 50 9.57 -2.34 -32.68
C LYS A 50 10.15 -0.94 -32.34
N ALA A 51 9.68 -0.33 -31.27
CA ALA A 51 10.27 0.84 -30.61
C ALA A 51 10.14 0.70 -29.08
N GLY A 52 10.37 -0.50 -28.55
CA GLY A 52 10.22 -0.80 -27.13
C GLY A 52 11.25 -0.07 -26.29
N PHE A 53 10.79 0.56 -25.21
CA PHE A 53 11.64 1.06 -24.14
C PHE A 53 12.55 -0.08 -23.65
N LYS A 54 13.81 -0.07 -24.08
CA LYS A 54 14.80 -1.03 -23.60
C LYS A 54 15.01 -0.70 -22.14
N VAL A 55 14.53 -1.57 -21.24
CA VAL A 55 14.85 -1.48 -19.81
C VAL A 55 16.38 -1.43 -19.71
N PRO A 56 16.97 -0.30 -19.26
CA PRO A 56 18.42 -0.19 -19.21
C PRO A 56 18.96 -1.29 -18.30
N ARG A 57 19.94 -2.05 -18.80
CA ARG A 57 20.74 -2.92 -17.94
C ARG A 57 21.72 -2.04 -17.21
N TYR A 58 21.36 -1.64 -16.00
CA TYR A 58 22.28 -0.96 -15.11
C TYR A 58 23.38 -1.94 -14.70
N GLN A 59 24.61 -1.45 -14.68
CA GLN A 59 25.72 -2.16 -14.04
C GLN A 59 25.50 -2.12 -12.52
N ASN A 60 25.99 -3.14 -11.82
CA ASN A 60 25.98 -3.12 -10.36
C ASN A 60 26.82 -1.95 -9.86
N THR A 61 26.27 -1.13 -8.97
CA THR A 61 26.99 0.02 -8.40
C THR A 61 28.00 -0.41 -7.32
N TYR A 62 27.95 -1.67 -6.85
CA TYR A 62 28.78 -2.26 -5.78
C TYR A 62 28.91 -1.40 -4.51
N GLN A 63 27.95 -0.50 -4.28
CA GLN A 63 27.88 0.28 -3.05
C GLN A 63 27.65 -0.69 -1.89
N LEU A 64 28.39 -0.55 -0.79
CA LEU A 64 28.23 -1.35 0.41
C LEU A 64 27.45 -0.63 1.52
N GLU A 65 27.33 0.70 1.40
CA GLU A 65 26.64 1.54 2.37
C GLU A 65 25.30 2.03 1.85
N SER A 66 24.40 2.36 2.77
CA SER A 66 23.12 2.98 2.44
C SER A 66 23.29 4.48 2.20
N THR A 67 22.76 4.98 1.08
CA THR A 67 22.66 6.43 0.84
C THR A 67 21.70 7.10 1.81
N ASN A 68 20.66 6.39 2.26
CA ASN A 68 19.66 6.87 3.20
C ASN A 68 19.43 5.79 4.28
N PRO A 69 20.23 5.81 5.37
CA PRO A 69 20.17 4.80 6.41
C PRO A 69 18.84 4.85 7.16
N PHE A 70 18.47 3.72 7.77
CA PHE A 70 17.22 3.62 8.52
C PHE A 70 17.26 4.55 9.75
N SER A 71 16.37 5.54 9.78
CA SER A 71 16.26 6.47 10.91
C SER A 71 15.12 6.08 11.85
N HIS A 72 15.45 5.47 12.98
CA HIS A 72 14.47 5.08 14.01
C HIS A 72 13.58 6.26 14.46
N ASN A 73 14.13 7.47 14.60
CA ASN A 73 13.37 8.66 15.02
C ASN A 73 12.19 9.01 14.10
N ILE A 74 12.33 8.75 12.79
CA ILE A 74 11.27 8.99 11.81
C ILE A 74 10.20 7.91 11.96
N VAL A 75 10.63 6.66 12.10
CA VAL A 75 9.74 5.51 12.23
C VAL A 75 8.97 5.53 13.56
N ASP A 76 9.59 5.98 14.65
CA ASP A 76 8.94 6.20 15.95
C ASP A 76 7.77 7.19 15.82
N LYS A 77 7.97 8.30 15.09
CA LYS A 77 6.91 9.29 14.82
C LYS A 77 5.80 8.70 13.96
N ILE A 78 6.14 7.91 12.94
CA ILE A 78 5.18 7.22 12.08
C ILE A 78 4.32 6.24 12.90
N LEU A 79 4.96 5.38 13.70
CA LEU A 79 4.29 4.43 14.59
C LEU A 79 3.36 5.16 15.56
N LYS A 80 3.87 6.16 16.27
CA LYS A 80 3.10 6.96 17.23
C LYS A 80 1.87 7.58 16.58
N ASN A 81 2.04 8.23 15.42
CA ASN A 81 0.94 8.90 14.74
C ASN A 81 -0.14 7.92 14.28
N ILE A 82 0.24 6.84 13.59
CA ILE A 82 -0.72 5.86 13.06
C ILE A 82 -1.44 5.12 14.19
N MET A 83 -0.70 4.62 15.18
CA MET A 83 -1.29 3.87 16.29
C MET A 83 -2.22 4.75 17.11
N THR A 84 -1.82 5.98 17.44
CA THR A 84 -2.69 6.91 18.17
C THR A 84 -3.94 7.23 17.36
N THR A 85 -3.80 7.56 16.06
CA THR A 85 -4.95 7.89 15.20
C THR A 85 -5.93 6.73 15.06
N LYS A 86 -5.45 5.49 14.97
CA LYS A 86 -6.29 4.31 14.71
C LYS A 86 -6.89 3.68 15.97
N LEU A 87 -6.23 3.82 17.12
CA LEU A 87 -6.63 3.15 18.36
C LEU A 87 -7.33 4.07 19.36
N THR A 88 -7.29 5.39 19.16
CA THR A 88 -8.01 6.34 20.01
C THR A 88 -9.52 6.14 19.86
N GLY A 89 -10.22 5.95 20.99
CA GLY A 89 -11.67 5.77 21.02
C GLY A 89 -12.16 4.38 20.60
N VAL A 90 -11.27 3.42 20.38
CA VAL A 90 -11.63 2.04 20.04
C VAL A 90 -11.89 1.23 21.31
N THR A 91 -12.96 0.43 21.29
CA THR A 91 -13.31 -0.56 22.32
C THR A 91 -12.73 -1.91 21.94
N TYR A 92 -12.24 -2.70 22.91
CA TYR A 92 -11.68 -4.01 22.62
C TYR A 92 -12.74 -4.97 22.08
N ASN A 93 -12.47 -5.58 20.92
CA ASN A 93 -13.25 -6.66 20.35
C ASN A 93 -12.29 -7.58 19.58
N PRO A 94 -12.23 -8.89 19.86
CA PRO A 94 -11.20 -9.77 19.31
C PRO A 94 -11.19 -9.84 17.77
N ILE A 95 -12.37 -9.81 17.14
CA ILE A 95 -12.50 -9.90 15.67
C ILE A 95 -12.06 -8.58 15.02
N LEU A 96 -12.54 -7.45 15.56
CA LEU A 96 -12.20 -6.13 15.03
C LEU A 96 -10.73 -5.77 15.29
N CYS A 97 -10.20 -6.11 16.47
CA CYS A 97 -8.80 -5.86 16.82
C CYS A 97 -7.84 -6.63 15.90
N LEU A 98 -8.19 -7.85 15.47
CA LEU A 98 -7.37 -8.59 14.51
C LEU A 98 -7.28 -7.85 13.15
N GLN A 99 -8.40 -7.34 12.65
CA GLN A 99 -8.45 -6.54 11.42
C GLN A 99 -7.67 -5.23 11.59
N LEU A 100 -7.85 -4.53 12.72
CA LEU A 100 -7.12 -3.31 13.04
C LEU A 100 -5.61 -3.54 13.10
N CYS A 101 -5.14 -4.65 13.70
CA CYS A 101 -3.72 -5.01 13.70
C CYS A 101 -3.15 -5.10 12.28
N GLN A 102 -3.86 -5.78 11.38
CA GLN A 102 -3.43 -5.93 9.98
C GLN A 102 -3.42 -4.58 9.25
N ASP A 103 -4.48 -3.79 9.42
CA ASP A 103 -4.59 -2.48 8.80
C ASP A 103 -3.51 -1.50 9.27
N ILE A 104 -3.22 -1.48 10.57
CA ILE A 104 -2.16 -0.67 11.16
C ILE A 104 -0.81 -1.13 10.63
N ALA A 105 -0.53 -2.44 10.61
CA ALA A 105 0.73 -2.97 10.10
C ALA A 105 0.96 -2.59 8.63
N ILE A 106 -0.07 -2.70 7.78
CA ILE A 106 -0.02 -2.30 6.37
C ILE A 106 0.23 -0.80 6.24
N GLN A 107 -0.46 0.03 7.02
CA GLN A 107 -0.31 1.49 6.98
C GLN A 107 1.07 1.95 7.45
N VAL A 108 1.57 1.39 8.55
CA VAL A 108 2.93 1.65 9.06
C VAL A 108 3.95 1.27 8.01
N LYS A 109 3.87 0.04 7.48
CA LYS A 109 4.75 -0.43 6.40
C LYS A 109 4.72 0.54 5.22
N LYS A 110 3.54 0.94 4.74
CA LYS A 110 3.38 1.87 3.62
C LYS A 110 4.01 3.23 3.88
N GLN A 111 3.93 3.77 5.10
CA GLN A 111 4.57 5.03 5.44
C GLN A 111 6.09 4.91 5.55
N ILE A 112 6.61 3.79 6.06
CA ILE A 112 8.04 3.51 6.08
C ILE A 112 8.60 3.43 4.65
N TYR A 113 7.89 2.77 3.72
CA TYR A 113 8.30 2.75 2.31
C TYR A 113 8.35 4.14 1.67
N LYS A 114 7.53 5.10 2.12
CA LYS A 114 7.57 6.48 1.62
C LYS A 114 8.74 7.28 2.16
N ALA A 115 9.34 6.87 3.29
CA ALA A 115 10.57 7.48 3.79
C ALA A 115 11.81 7.08 2.96
N ASP A 116 11.66 6.11 2.07
CA ASP A 116 12.63 5.73 1.05
C ASP A 116 14.04 5.42 1.59
N PHE A 117 14.11 4.64 2.67
CA PHE A 117 15.40 4.14 3.16
C PHE A 117 15.97 3.14 2.15
N SER A 118 17.23 3.35 1.79
CA SER A 118 17.87 2.60 0.73
C SER A 118 18.41 1.28 1.27
N ARG A 119 18.12 0.16 0.58
CA ARG A 119 18.66 -1.18 0.92
C ARG A 119 18.20 -1.75 2.27
N TYR A 120 16.96 -1.49 2.65
CA TYR A 120 16.36 -2.06 3.87
C TYR A 120 15.15 -2.95 3.59
N LYS A 121 15.07 -4.06 4.32
CA LYS A 121 13.87 -4.88 4.48
C LYS A 121 13.19 -4.44 5.77
N TYR A 122 11.87 -4.27 5.71
CA TYR A 122 11.10 -3.79 6.85
C TYR A 122 10.25 -4.91 7.43
N ILE A 123 10.32 -5.05 8.75
CA ILE A 123 9.50 -5.95 9.55
C ILE A 123 8.63 -5.06 10.43
N VAL A 124 7.31 -5.29 10.41
CA VAL A 124 6.36 -4.58 11.26
C VAL A 124 5.50 -5.60 11.99
N VAL A 125 5.53 -5.54 13.32
CA VAL A 125 4.75 -6.40 14.21
C VAL A 125 3.85 -5.50 15.05
N ILE A 126 2.54 -5.73 14.96
CA ILE A 126 1.53 -5.05 15.77
C ILE A 126 0.82 -6.10 16.62
N SER A 127 0.69 -5.83 17.91
CA SER A 127 0.01 -6.72 18.85
C SER A 127 -0.92 -5.91 19.73
N ILE A 128 -2.21 -6.28 19.77
CA ILE A 128 -3.21 -5.71 20.67
C ILE A 128 -3.54 -6.77 21.72
N ILE A 129 -3.57 -6.38 22.99
CA ILE A 129 -3.71 -7.28 24.14
C ILE A 129 -4.72 -6.68 25.12
N GLU A 130 -5.79 -7.43 25.41
CA GLU A 130 -6.83 -7.03 26.37
C GLU A 130 -6.28 -6.81 27.78
N LYS A 131 -6.83 -5.84 28.51
CA LYS A 131 -6.62 -5.65 29.94
C LYS A 131 -7.68 -6.45 30.72
N ALA A 132 -7.30 -7.65 31.12
CA ALA A 132 -8.07 -8.58 31.92
C ALA A 132 -7.43 -8.85 33.31
N SER A 133 -6.79 -7.82 33.89
CA SER A 133 -6.06 -7.89 35.18
C SER A 133 -4.92 -8.92 35.20
N GLN A 134 -4.23 -9.08 34.07
CA GLN A 134 -3.08 -9.96 33.92
C GLN A 134 -1.76 -9.17 33.77
N GLY A 135 -0.65 -9.79 34.15
CA GLY A 135 0.69 -9.29 33.85
C GLY A 135 1.19 -9.82 32.50
N ILE A 136 1.76 -8.95 31.67
CA ILE A 136 2.34 -9.34 30.37
C ILE A 136 3.79 -8.86 30.31
N HIS A 137 4.69 -9.76 29.93
CA HIS A 137 6.08 -9.43 29.63
C HIS A 137 6.38 -9.79 28.17
N THR A 138 6.90 -8.83 27.41
CA THR A 138 7.27 -9.02 26.00
C THR A 138 8.73 -8.62 25.81
N SER A 139 9.55 -9.59 25.45
CA SER A 139 10.96 -9.41 25.08
C SER A 139 11.15 -9.67 23.60
N MET A 140 12.10 -8.96 22.98
CA MET A 140 12.58 -9.24 21.63
C MET A 140 14.09 -9.41 21.67
N GLY A 141 14.62 -10.33 20.88
CA GLY A 141 16.05 -10.57 20.75
C GLY A 141 16.43 -10.60 19.28
N PHE A 142 17.56 -9.99 18.95
CA PHE A 142 18.10 -9.93 17.60
C PHE A 142 19.59 -10.25 17.60
N LEU A 143 20.04 -10.91 16.56
CA LEU A 143 21.45 -11.02 16.20
C LEU A 143 21.60 -10.32 14.86
N TRP A 144 22.08 -9.08 14.90
CA TRP A 144 22.06 -8.17 13.77
C TRP A 144 23.21 -7.17 13.86
N ASP A 145 23.43 -6.38 12.81
CA ASP A 145 24.53 -5.41 12.76
C ASP A 145 24.14 -4.14 13.53
N ASP A 146 24.85 -3.84 14.62
CA ASP A 146 24.62 -2.67 15.48
C ASP A 146 24.71 -1.33 14.73
N GLN A 147 25.51 -1.26 13.65
CA GLN A 147 25.70 -0.02 12.91
C GLN A 147 24.61 0.22 11.85
N ARG A 148 24.05 -0.87 11.30
CA ARG A 148 23.18 -0.80 10.12
C ARG A 148 21.73 -1.09 10.43
N ASP A 149 21.48 -2.02 11.35
CA ASP A 149 20.15 -2.51 11.70
C ASP A 149 19.59 -1.78 12.91
N THR A 150 18.30 -1.43 12.87
CA THR A 150 17.67 -0.72 13.99
C THR A 150 16.18 -1.02 14.06
N TYR A 151 15.61 -0.85 15.26
CA TYR A 151 14.18 -0.96 15.50
C TYR A 151 13.61 0.27 16.21
N SER A 152 12.31 0.41 16.05
CA SER A 152 11.44 1.40 16.66
C SER A 152 10.33 0.67 17.40
N LYS A 153 10.02 1.13 18.62
CA LYS A 153 8.98 0.55 19.47
C LYS A 153 8.06 1.66 19.96
N TYR A 154 6.75 1.43 19.85
CA TYR A 154 5.74 2.29 20.46
C TYR A 154 4.71 1.45 21.21
N VAL A 155 4.34 1.90 22.41
CA VAL A 155 3.29 1.29 23.22
C VAL A 155 2.17 2.30 23.36
N PHE A 156 0.99 1.92 22.92
CA PHE A 156 -0.24 2.66 23.11
C PHE A 156 -1.05 1.99 24.21
N GLU A 157 -1.53 2.79 25.15
CA GLU A 157 -2.33 2.32 26.27
C GLU A 157 -3.73 2.92 26.19
N ASN A 158 -4.74 2.05 26.33
CA ASN A 158 -6.13 2.43 26.48
C ASN A 158 -6.68 1.87 27.80
N SER A 159 -7.89 2.24 28.19
CA SER A 159 -8.55 1.71 29.39
C SER A 159 -8.78 0.19 29.32
N GLN A 160 -9.08 -0.34 28.14
CA GLN A 160 -9.44 -1.76 27.95
C GLN A 160 -8.34 -2.65 27.38
N PHE A 161 -7.28 -2.11 26.78
CA PHE A 161 -6.24 -2.91 26.14
C PHE A 161 -4.91 -2.14 26.04
N TYR A 162 -3.84 -2.89 25.81
CA TYR A 162 -2.53 -2.39 25.39
C TYR A 162 -2.29 -2.72 23.92
N ALA A 163 -1.63 -1.84 23.20
CA ALA A 163 -1.16 -2.12 21.85
C ALA A 163 0.33 -1.85 21.74
N ILE A 164 1.08 -2.83 21.27
CA ILE A 164 2.53 -2.77 21.09
C ILE A 164 2.80 -2.80 19.59
N GLY A 165 3.48 -1.78 19.08
CA GLY A 165 3.94 -1.70 17.71
C GLY A 165 5.45 -1.71 17.66
N ILE A 166 6.01 -2.61 16.86
CA ILE A 166 7.44 -2.77 16.65
C ILE A 166 7.68 -2.70 15.14
N ALA A 167 8.60 -1.84 14.73
CA ALA A 167 9.07 -1.77 13.35
C ALA A 167 10.58 -1.89 13.33
N ALA A 168 11.12 -2.82 12.55
CA ALA A 168 12.55 -3.01 12.39
C ALA A 168 12.95 -2.81 10.92
N GLY A 169 14.05 -2.11 10.71
CA GLY A 169 14.75 -2.02 9.43
C GLY A 169 15.99 -2.91 9.49
N VAL A 170 16.03 -3.92 8.64
CA VAL A 170 17.18 -4.83 8.50
C VAL A 170 17.83 -4.57 7.15
N TYR A 171 19.10 -4.24 7.18
CA TYR A 171 19.91 -3.98 6.01
C TYR A 171 19.98 -5.25 5.16
N TYR A 172 19.70 -5.10 3.87
CA TYR A 172 19.89 -6.19 2.91
C TYR A 172 20.79 -5.70 1.80
N GLU A 173 21.93 -6.36 1.67
CA GLU A 173 22.82 -6.11 0.55
C GLU A 173 22.27 -6.66 -0.77
#